data_AF-A0A0F9GVG9-F1
#
_entry.id   AF-A0A0F9GVG9-F1
#
_cell.length_a   1.000
_cell.length_b   1.000
_cell.length_c   1.000
_cell.angle_alpha   90.00
_cell.angle_beta   90.00
_cell.angle_gamma   90.00
#
_symmetry.space_group_name_H-M   'P 1'
#
loop_
_entity.id
_entity.type
_entity.pdbx_description
1 polymer ?
#
loop_
_entity_poly.entity_id
_entity_poly.type
_entity_poly.pdbx_seq_one_letter_code
_entity_poly.pdbx_strand_id
1 'polypeptide(L)'
;MKFPENLPGGWEFTEPFTPYPLAKGQVWRKCGPSDAIEIVRVMQPNHAEFDSGLPGISVRSSEIGNQSVTWRKDTWFMPGTEQQLMKRFETEGFARAK
;
A
#
# COMPACT_ATOMS: atom_id res chain seq x y z
N MET A 1 20.08 6.04 5.50
CA MET A 1 18.94 6.57 4.72
C MET A 1 17.83 6.91 5.70
N LYS A 2 17.21 8.10 5.61
CA LYS A 2 16.07 8.45 6.47
C LYS A 2 14.78 7.85 5.90
N PHE A 3 13.94 7.29 6.75
CA PHE A 3 12.67 6.68 6.35
C PHE A 3 11.48 7.41 7.00
N PRO A 4 10.28 7.35 6.41
CA PRO A 4 9.07 7.81 7.07
C PRO A 4 8.80 7.00 8.34
N GLU A 5 8.29 7.63 9.39
CA GLU A 5 7.98 6.95 10.67
C GLU A 5 6.93 5.84 10.51
N ASN A 6 6.03 5.98 9.53
CA ASN A 6 4.99 5.01 9.20
C ASN A 6 5.42 4.00 8.13
N LEU A 7 6.72 3.75 7.95
CA LEU A 7 7.26 2.69 7.11
C LEU A 7 7.79 1.54 8.00
N PRO A 8 6.96 0.55 8.34
CA PRO A 8 7.32 -0.52 9.28
C PRO A 8 8.46 -1.39 8.71
N GLY A 9 9.47 -1.70 9.54
CA GLY A 9 10.62 -2.51 9.12
C GLY A 9 11.61 -1.81 8.17
N GLY A 10 11.41 -0.52 7.89
CA GLY A 10 12.28 0.25 7.00
C GLY A 10 12.18 -0.17 5.54
N TRP A 11 13.32 -0.21 4.83
CA TRP A 11 13.41 -0.57 3.40
C TRP A 11 13.90 -2.01 3.19
N GLU A 12 13.66 -2.91 4.15
CA GLU A 12 14.03 -4.33 4.06
C GLU A 12 12.80 -5.21 3.79
N PHE A 13 12.99 -6.21 2.94
CA PHE A 13 11.94 -7.17 2.61
C PHE A 13 12.05 -8.27 3.65
N THR A 14 11.08 -8.33 4.55
CA THR A 14 11.17 -9.19 5.73
C THR A 14 10.40 -10.50 5.55
N GLU A 15 9.37 -10.55 4.70
CA GLU A 15 8.49 -11.71 4.58
C GLU A 15 7.80 -11.86 3.21
N PRO A 16 7.44 -13.09 2.79
CA PRO A 16 6.66 -13.35 1.57
C PRO A 16 5.26 -12.74 1.60
N PHE A 17 4.66 -12.55 0.42
CA PHE A 17 3.29 -12.06 0.29
C PHE A 17 2.32 -12.94 1.10
N THR A 18 1.51 -12.29 1.94
CA THR A 18 0.43 -12.92 2.68
C THR A 18 -0.82 -12.03 2.54
N PRO A 19 -1.96 -12.56 2.08
CA PRO A 19 -3.21 -11.80 2.04
C PRO A 19 -3.56 -11.24 3.42
N TYR A 20 -4.02 -9.99 3.46
CA TYR A 20 -4.37 -9.32 4.71
C TYR A 20 -5.56 -8.38 4.48
N PRO A 21 -6.53 -8.30 5.41
CA PRO A 21 -7.69 -7.41 5.26
C PRO A 21 -7.25 -5.97 5.02
N LEU A 22 -7.87 -5.27 4.07
CA LEU A 22 -7.48 -3.90 3.71
C LEU A 22 -7.77 -2.94 4.86
N ALA A 23 -6.76 -2.15 5.25
CA ALA A 23 -6.93 -1.10 6.25
C ALA A 23 -6.13 0.15 5.90
N LYS A 24 -6.64 1.30 6.35
CA LYS A 24 -5.94 2.58 6.26
C LYS A 24 -4.62 2.54 7.05
N GLY A 25 -3.58 3.15 6.50
CA GLY A 25 -2.22 3.17 7.05
C GLY A 25 -1.41 1.91 6.74
N GLN A 26 -2.00 0.90 6.08
CA GLN A 26 -1.22 -0.25 5.63
C GLN A 26 -0.24 0.13 4.53
N VAL A 27 0.97 -0.39 4.66
CA VAL A 27 2.01 -0.23 3.66
C VAL A 27 2.28 -1.55 2.96
N TRP A 28 2.27 -1.50 1.63
CA TRP A 28 2.65 -2.60 0.76
C TRP A 28 3.89 -2.20 -0.03
N ARG A 29 4.88 -3.09 -0.09
CA ARG A 29 6.16 -2.84 -0.73
C ARG A 29 6.36 -3.79 -1.90
N LYS A 30 6.78 -3.28 -3.04
CA LYS A 30 7.19 -4.11 -4.18
C LYS A 30 8.52 -4.81 -3.88
N CYS A 31 8.62 -6.10 -4.18
CA CYS A 31 9.81 -6.96 -4.01
C CYS A 31 10.96 -6.63 -5.00
N GLY A 32 10.96 -5.44 -5.61
CA GLY A 32 11.97 -4.94 -6.54
C GLY A 32 12.41 -3.50 -6.19
N PRO A 33 13.26 -2.84 -7.00
CA PRO A 33 13.79 -1.50 -6.74
C PRO A 33 12.74 -0.38 -6.99
N SER A 34 11.51 -0.58 -6.53
CA SER A 34 10.38 0.34 -6.75
C SER A 34 9.77 0.85 -5.44
N ASP A 35 8.87 1.80 -5.61
CA ASP A 35 8.11 2.48 -4.57
C ASP A 35 7.30 1.52 -3.69
N ALA A 36 7.18 1.86 -2.41
CA ALA A 36 6.16 1.33 -1.52
C ALA A 36 4.86 2.11 -1.74
N ILE A 37 3.72 1.52 -1.38
CA ILE A 37 2.42 2.18 -1.40
C ILE A 37 1.82 2.15 0.00
N GLU A 38 1.18 3.25 0.40
CA GLU A 38 0.40 3.32 1.62
C GLU A 38 -1.07 3.50 1.30
N ILE A 39 -1.94 2.70 1.93
CA ILE A 39 -3.38 2.82 1.83
C ILE A 39 -3.85 4.03 2.64
N VAL A 40 -4.32 5.07 1.97
CA VAL A 40 -4.85 6.28 2.61
C VAL A 40 -6.37 6.20 2.82
N ARG A 41 -7.09 5.43 1.98
CA ARG A 41 -8.54 5.21 2.11
C ARG A 41 -8.92 3.82 1.63
N VAL A 42 -9.89 3.20 2.29
CA VAL A 42 -10.53 1.94 1.90
C VAL A 42 -11.98 2.22 1.55
N MET A 43 -12.38 1.87 0.33
CA MET A 43 -13.75 2.03 -0.19
C MET A 43 -14.27 0.65 -0.59
N GLN A 44 -14.44 -0.24 0.38
CA GLN A 44 -15.05 -1.56 0.16
C GLN A 44 -16.50 -1.54 0.64
N PRO A 45 -17.40 -2.36 0.05
CA PRO A 45 -18.77 -2.49 0.54
C PRO A 45 -18.79 -2.82 2.04
N ASN A 46 -19.70 -2.18 2.80
CA ASN A 46 -19.84 -2.29 4.25
C ASN A 46 -18.67 -1.70 5.06
N HIS A 47 -17.80 -0.88 4.47
CA HIS A 47 -16.72 -0.20 5.22
C HIS A 47 -17.25 1.04 5.97
N ALA A 48 -16.88 1.19 7.25
CA ALA A 48 -17.44 2.21 8.14
C ALA A 48 -17.29 3.67 7.66
N GLU A 49 -16.20 4.00 6.95
CA GLU A 49 -15.96 5.35 6.44
C GLU A 49 -16.58 5.63 5.06
N PHE A 50 -16.75 4.60 4.21
CA PHE A 50 -17.13 4.77 2.80
C PHE A 50 -17.91 3.54 2.32
N ASP A 51 -19.24 3.59 2.49
CA ASP A 51 -20.17 2.52 2.10
C ASP A 51 -21.06 2.95 0.92
N SER A 52 -20.44 3.35 -0.19
CA SER A 52 -21.06 3.56 -1.50
C SER A 52 -20.04 4.14 -2.49
N GLY A 53 -20.02 3.63 -3.73
CA GLY A 53 -19.10 4.06 -4.78
C GLY A 53 -18.44 2.90 -5.52
N LEU A 54 -17.45 3.19 -6.37
CA LEU A 54 -16.64 2.17 -7.03
C LEU A 54 -15.74 1.50 -5.97
N PRO A 55 -15.81 0.16 -5.79
CA PRO A 55 -14.98 -0.51 -4.80
C PRO A 55 -13.49 -0.35 -5.10
N GLY A 56 -12.68 -0.10 -4.06
CA GLY A 56 -11.23 0.00 -4.21
C GLY A 56 -10.51 0.59 -3.01
N ILE A 57 -9.31 1.08 -3.26
CA ILE A 57 -8.46 1.77 -2.28
C ILE A 57 -7.83 3.00 -2.92
N SER A 58 -7.62 4.05 -2.14
CA SER A 58 -6.72 5.13 -2.53
C SER A 58 -5.36 4.88 -1.88
N VAL A 59 -4.29 5.07 -2.65
CA VAL A 59 -2.93 4.93 -2.15
C VAL A 59 -2.07 6.12 -2.53
N ARG A 60 -0.93 6.27 -1.84
CA ARG A 60 0.20 7.12 -2.26
C ARG A 60 1.46 6.28 -2.38
N SER A 61 2.35 6.58 -3.33
CA SER A 61 3.66 5.94 -3.44
C SER A 61 4.66 6.65 -2.54
N SER A 62 5.72 5.92 -2.20
CA SER A 62 6.95 6.55 -1.76
C SER A 62 7.77 7.09 -2.95
N GLU A 63 8.73 7.93 -2.62
CA GLU A 63 9.75 8.46 -3.53
C GLU A 63 11.11 8.29 -2.84
N ILE A 64 12.04 7.64 -3.53
CA ILE A 64 13.39 7.37 -3.03
C ILE A 64 14.32 8.48 -3.54
N GLY A 65 14.73 9.37 -2.64
CA GLY A 65 15.78 10.36 -2.90
C GLY A 65 17.16 9.89 -2.44
N ASN A 66 18.19 10.72 -2.69
CA ASN A 66 19.58 10.39 -2.37
C ASN A 66 19.85 10.10 -0.88
N GLN A 67 19.11 10.72 0.04
CA GLN A 67 19.34 10.58 1.49
C GLN A 67 18.08 10.17 2.28
N SER A 68 16.92 10.15 1.63
CA SER A 68 15.64 9.92 2.29
C SER A 68 14.61 9.27 1.38
N VAL A 69 13.74 8.47 1.97
CA VAL A 69 12.48 8.02 1.39
C VAL A 69 11.37 8.90 1.94
N THR A 70 10.48 9.39 1.09
CA THR A 70 9.31 10.20 1.51
C THR A 70 8.05 9.71 0.83
N TRP A 71 6.88 10.03 1.39
CA TRP A 71 5.60 9.77 0.72
C TRP A 71 5.27 10.90 -0.26
N ARG A 72 4.85 10.54 -1.46
CA ARG A 72 4.32 11.50 -2.42
C ARG A 72 3.03 12.12 -1.85
N LYS A 73 2.80 13.39 -2.20
CA LYS A 73 1.58 14.12 -1.83
C LYS A 73 0.37 13.62 -2.61
N ASP A 74 0.59 13.23 -3.86
CA ASP A 74 -0.46 12.78 -4.75
C ASP A 74 -0.91 11.36 -4.39
N THR A 75 -2.22 11.16 -4.49
CA THR A 75 -2.86 9.86 -4.27
C THR A 75 -3.55 9.43 -5.55
N TRP A 76 -3.55 8.14 -5.87
CA TRP A 76 -4.36 7.59 -6.95
C TRP A 76 -5.26 6.48 -6.43
N PHE A 77 -6.30 6.19 -7.21
CA PHE A 77 -7.30 5.18 -6.89
C PHE A 77 -6.98 3.87 -7.60
N MET A 78 -7.06 2.77 -6.85
CA MET A 78 -7.01 1.41 -7.38
C MET A 78 -8.38 0.76 -7.24
N PRO A 79 -9.12 0.60 -8.35
CA PRO A 79 -10.39 -0.10 -8.33
C PRO A 79 -10.20 -1.60 -8.09
N GLY A 80 -11.14 -2.20 -7.38
CA GLY A 80 -11.22 -3.64 -7.19
C GLY A 80 -11.86 -4.03 -5.87
N THR A 81 -12.42 -5.24 -5.83
CA THR A 81 -12.76 -5.90 -4.56
C THR A 81 -11.48 -6.25 -3.79
N GLU A 82 -11.60 -6.51 -2.49
CA GLU A 82 -10.47 -6.95 -1.69
C GLU A 82 -9.72 -8.15 -2.31
N GLN A 83 -10.46 -9.16 -2.79
CA GLN A 83 -9.86 -10.32 -3.46
C GLN A 83 -9.09 -9.93 -4.74
N GLN A 84 -9.63 -9.02 -5.56
CA GLN A 84 -8.96 -8.55 -6.77
C GLN A 84 -7.70 -7.75 -6.44
N LEU A 85 -7.75 -6.91 -5.41
CA LEU A 85 -6.62 -6.12 -4.94
C LEU A 85 -5.51 -7.00 -4.35
N MET A 86 -5.86 -8.02 -3.56
CA MET A 86 -4.89 -9.01 -3.05
C MET A 86 -4.21 -9.76 -4.19
N LYS A 87 -4.98 -10.26 -5.16
CA LYS A 87 -4.41 -10.94 -6.34
C LYS A 87 -3.50 -10.00 -7.14
N ARG A 88 -3.89 -8.73 -7.28
CA ARG A 88 -3.07 -7.72 -7.94
C ARG A 88 -1.76 -7.49 -7.19
N PHE A 89 -1.80 -7.35 -5.87
CA PHE A 89 -0.61 -7.20 -5.03
C PHE A 89 0.33 -8.40 -5.18
N GLU A 90 -0.20 -9.62 -5.12
CA GLU A 90 0.59 -10.84 -5.36
C GLU A 90 1.23 -10.84 -6.75
N THR A 91 0.45 -10.56 -7.79
CA THR A 91 0.91 -10.59 -9.19
C THR A 91 1.96 -9.52 -9.49
N GLU A 92 1.79 -8.33 -8.93
CA GLU A 92 2.74 -7.22 -9.08
C GLU A 92 3.95 -7.36 -8.14
N GLY A 93 3.99 -8.40 -7.31
CA GLY A 93 5.09 -8.70 -6.40
C GLY A 93 5.16 -7.73 -5.23
N PHE A 94 4.03 -7.32 -4.67
CA PHE A 94 3.96 -6.61 -3.40
C PHE A 94 4.00 -7.57 -2.21
N ALA A 95 4.51 -7.11 -1.09
CA ALA A 95 4.41 -7.75 0.22
C ALA A 95 4.15 -6.69 1.29
N ARG A 96 3.51 -7.07 2.39
CA ARG A 96 3.17 -6.12 3.45
C ARG A 96 4.43 -5.70 4.21
N ALA A 97 4.60 -4.40 4.46
CA ALA A 97 5.63 -3.91 5.37
C ALA A 97 5.20 -4.18 6.83
N LYS A 98 6.09 -4.77 7.63
CA LYS A 98 5.84 -5.18 9.03
C LYS A 98 6.72 -4.41 9.99
#